data_AF-A0A1Q3ML88-F1
#
_entry.id   AF-A0A1Q3ML88-F1
#
_cell.length_a   1.000
_cell.length_b   1.000
_cell.length_c   1.000
_cell.angle_alpha   90.00
_cell.angle_beta   90.00
_cell.angle_gamma   90.00
#
_symmetry.space_group_name_H-M   'P 1'
#
loop_
_entity.id
_entity.type
_entity.pdbx_description
1 polymer ?
#
loop_
_entity_poly.entity_id
_entity_poly.type
_entity_poly.pdbx_seq_one_letter_code
_entity_poly.pdbx_strand_id
1 'polypeptide(L)'
;MAVGQVGSLSELENTVKSLQSSGEWSMEKGAKLAAVNGEILKIVTADTLKSSEDFMTAARLVQYDRGGLSECRLRYELTLTAMALGNDEAARAIASSWDQFLMSTGRRQHFGTQKALEGLQADKYKVQAPVTCVQTVLLNPEEARKLVKNLEGNDELRRLVEEDQKVRQGDWSKLTQEQLIAISREDDARRARLRSMLADIKIMTAQDYQDAALIMQHGCWWDDFALAHELALCATLLDPAIGRQLAALSYDRMLEYGGYLQRVGTQYHGRTLAEVDSVGFNDTMRKALGRKPLGEVEKVLGSGP
;
A
#
# COMPACT_ATOMS: atom_id res chain seq x y z
N MET A 1 -23.51 8.18 -21.88
CA MET A 1 -23.38 9.50 -21.22
C MET A 1 -22.21 10.20 -21.84
N ALA A 2 -22.36 11.44 -22.29
CA ALA A 2 -21.26 12.20 -22.88
C ALA A 2 -20.14 12.31 -21.84
N VAL A 3 -18.95 11.80 -22.19
CA VAL A 3 -17.74 12.03 -21.40
C VAL A 3 -17.47 13.51 -21.53
N GLY A 4 -17.88 14.29 -20.53
CA GLY A 4 -17.49 15.70 -20.44
C GLY A 4 -15.98 15.82 -20.58
N GLN A 5 -15.51 16.88 -21.21
CA GLN A 5 -14.10 17.13 -21.45
C GLN A 5 -13.34 16.98 -20.13
N VAL A 6 -12.48 15.96 -20.04
CA VAL A 6 -11.64 15.71 -18.86
C VAL A 6 -10.56 16.78 -18.85
N GLY A 7 -10.49 17.57 -17.77
CA GLY A 7 -9.45 18.60 -17.61
C GLY A 7 -8.05 17.98 -17.59
N SER A 8 -7.04 18.71 -18.05
CA SER A 8 -5.65 18.28 -17.95
C SER A 8 -5.08 18.47 -16.54
N LEU A 9 -4.08 17.67 -16.16
CA LEU A 9 -3.37 17.86 -14.88
C LEU A 9 -2.81 19.28 -14.75
N SER A 10 -2.27 19.86 -15.83
CA SER A 10 -1.70 21.20 -15.83
C SER A 10 -2.74 22.30 -15.52
N GLU A 11 -3.98 22.16 -16.03
CA GLU A 11 -5.07 23.08 -15.70
C GLU A 11 -5.48 22.99 -14.23
N LEU A 12 -5.51 21.77 -13.68
CA LEU A 12 -5.79 21.54 -12.27
C LEU A 12 -4.67 22.09 -11.38
N GLU A 13 -3.40 21.93 -11.76
CA GLU A 13 -2.27 22.54 -11.06
C GLU A 13 -2.39 24.07 -11.01
N ASN A 14 -2.71 24.71 -12.13
CA ASN A 14 -2.91 26.16 -12.17
C ASN A 14 -4.08 26.60 -11.28
N THR A 15 -5.16 25.81 -11.28
CA THR A 15 -6.33 26.04 -10.43
C THR A 15 -5.96 25.97 -8.95
N VAL A 16 -5.27 24.90 -8.53
CA VAL A 16 -4.84 24.73 -7.13
C VAL A 16 -3.87 25.83 -6.71
N LYS A 17 -2.86 26.15 -7.53
CA LYS A 17 -1.91 27.24 -7.25
C LYS A 17 -2.62 28.58 -7.07
N SER A 18 -3.54 28.91 -7.96
CA SER A 18 -4.37 30.12 -7.88
C SER A 18 -5.16 30.18 -6.58
N LEU A 19 -5.87 29.09 -6.24
CA LEU A 19 -6.68 29.01 -5.02
C LEU A 19 -5.83 29.10 -3.75
N GLN A 20 -4.67 28.44 -3.71
CA GLN A 20 -3.76 28.48 -2.57
C GLN A 20 -3.17 29.88 -2.36
N SER A 21 -2.86 30.60 -3.45
CA SER A 21 -2.38 31.98 -3.40
C SER A 21 -3.45 33.02 -3.07
N SER A 22 -4.74 32.70 -3.28
CA SER A 22 -5.84 33.61 -3.01
C SER A 22 -6.26 33.55 -1.54
N GLY A 23 -6.06 34.65 -0.81
CA GLY A 23 -6.77 35.06 0.41
C GLY A 23 -7.01 34.02 1.53
N GLU A 24 -7.79 34.45 2.54
CA GLU A 24 -8.24 33.57 3.61
C GLU A 24 -9.16 32.45 3.10
N TRP A 25 -9.38 31.43 3.93
CA TRP A 25 -10.26 30.33 3.61
C TRP A 25 -11.71 30.80 3.40
N SER A 26 -12.41 30.22 2.42
CA SER A 26 -13.84 30.44 2.18
C SER A 26 -14.54 29.15 1.76
N MET A 27 -15.87 29.09 1.94
CA MET A 27 -16.66 27.93 1.49
C MET A 27 -16.55 27.72 -0.03
N GLU A 28 -16.51 28.80 -0.81
CA GLU A 28 -16.35 28.73 -2.26
C GLU A 28 -14.98 28.15 -2.64
N LYS A 29 -13.91 28.59 -1.97
CA LYS A 29 -12.56 28.02 -2.14
C LYS A 29 -12.55 26.54 -1.80
N GLY A 30 -13.17 26.14 -0.68
CA GLY A 30 -13.34 24.74 -0.31
C GLY A 30 -14.09 23.91 -1.36
N ALA A 31 -15.18 24.44 -1.91
CA ALA A 31 -15.94 23.77 -2.97
C ALA A 31 -15.14 23.60 -4.26
N LYS A 32 -14.35 24.61 -4.66
CA LYS A 32 -13.46 24.51 -5.83
C LYS A 32 -12.35 23.47 -5.62
N LEU A 33 -11.77 23.42 -4.42
CA LEU A 33 -10.78 22.39 -4.06
C LEU A 33 -11.39 20.98 -4.06
N ALA A 34 -12.61 20.81 -3.57
CA ALA A 34 -13.33 19.53 -3.65
C ALA A 34 -13.64 19.13 -5.12
N ALA A 35 -13.93 20.10 -5.99
CA ALA A 35 -14.14 19.84 -7.42
C ALA A 35 -12.86 19.31 -8.10
N VAL A 36 -11.68 19.76 -7.67
CA VAL A 36 -10.39 19.21 -8.16
C VAL A 36 -10.31 17.70 -7.90
N ASN A 37 -10.71 17.22 -6.72
CA ASN A 37 -10.72 15.78 -6.44
C ASN A 37 -11.63 15.00 -7.39
N GLY A 38 -12.80 15.56 -7.72
CA GLY A 38 -13.72 14.97 -8.70
C GLY A 38 -13.10 14.87 -10.09
N GLU A 39 -12.36 15.89 -10.53
CA GLU A 39 -11.64 15.87 -11.81
C GLU A 39 -10.46 14.89 -11.81
N ILE A 40 -9.66 14.84 -10.74
CA ILE A 40 -8.60 13.83 -10.59
C ILE A 40 -9.18 12.43 -10.68
N LEU A 41 -10.31 12.17 -10.01
CA LEU A 41 -10.97 10.88 -10.07
C LEU A 41 -11.39 10.51 -11.49
N LYS A 42 -11.90 11.46 -12.28
CA LYS A 42 -12.24 11.25 -13.70
C LYS A 42 -11.00 10.95 -14.54
N ILE A 43 -9.92 11.71 -14.36
CA ILE A 43 -8.63 11.51 -15.06
C ILE A 43 -8.10 10.10 -14.78
N VAL A 44 -8.04 9.70 -13.52
CA VAL A 44 -7.55 8.37 -13.11
C VAL A 44 -8.47 7.28 -13.67
N THR A 45 -9.78 7.45 -13.58
CA THR A 45 -10.76 6.46 -14.10
C THR A 45 -10.68 6.32 -15.61
N ALA A 46 -10.34 7.38 -16.34
CA ALA A 46 -10.12 7.35 -17.79
C ALA A 46 -8.83 6.61 -18.19
N ASP A 47 -8.00 6.17 -17.23
CA ASP A 47 -6.74 5.47 -17.44
C ASP A 47 -5.76 6.24 -18.35
N THR A 48 -5.75 7.58 -18.27
CA THR A 48 -4.91 8.42 -19.14
C THR A 48 -3.53 8.73 -18.57
N LEU A 49 -3.32 8.54 -17.27
CA LEU A 49 -2.01 8.71 -16.62
C LEU A 49 -1.08 7.55 -17.02
N LYS A 50 0.13 7.83 -17.50
CA LYS A 50 1.05 6.81 -18.04
C LYS A 50 2.45 6.85 -17.42
N SER A 51 2.87 7.98 -16.85
CA SER A 51 4.20 8.13 -16.27
C SER A 51 4.16 8.18 -14.75
N SER A 52 5.31 7.90 -14.11
CA SER A 52 5.45 8.03 -12.67
C SER A 52 5.22 9.48 -12.19
N GLU A 53 5.55 10.48 -13.03
CA GLU A 53 5.30 11.90 -12.78
C GLU A 53 3.82 12.26 -12.90
N ASP A 54 3.08 11.65 -13.82
CA ASP A 54 1.63 11.86 -13.97
C ASP A 54 0.90 11.48 -12.67
N PHE A 55 1.24 10.29 -12.14
CA PHE A 55 0.68 9.78 -10.89
C PHE A 55 1.09 10.63 -9.69
N MET A 56 2.36 11.07 -9.62
CA MET A 56 2.80 11.92 -8.53
C MET A 56 2.15 13.31 -8.58
N THR A 57 2.03 13.89 -9.77
CA THR A 57 1.30 15.15 -9.99
C THR A 57 -0.15 15.03 -9.55
N ALA A 58 -0.84 13.95 -9.96
CA ALA A 58 -2.20 13.69 -9.51
C ALA A 58 -2.28 13.54 -7.97
N ALA A 59 -1.34 12.83 -7.34
CA ALA A 59 -1.27 12.67 -5.88
C ALA A 59 -1.08 14.01 -5.15
N ARG A 60 -0.28 14.94 -5.70
CA ARG A 60 -0.10 16.31 -5.17
C ARG A 60 -1.39 17.13 -5.23
N LEU A 61 -2.22 16.89 -6.25
CA LEU A 61 -3.44 17.66 -6.49
C LEU A 61 -4.64 17.18 -5.68
N VAL A 62 -4.63 15.95 -5.18
CA VAL A 62 -5.68 15.47 -4.27
C VAL A 62 -5.69 16.34 -3.02
N GLN A 63 -6.84 16.96 -2.75
CA GLN A 63 -7.11 17.76 -1.58
C GLN A 63 -7.65 16.85 -0.48
N TYR A 64 -6.98 16.82 0.67
CA TYR A 64 -7.25 15.89 1.78
C TYR A 64 -7.32 16.59 3.14
N ASP A 65 -7.43 17.93 3.14
CA ASP A 65 -7.42 18.80 4.32
C ASP A 65 -8.49 18.46 5.37
N ARG A 66 -9.56 17.76 4.97
CA ARG A 66 -10.60 17.25 5.88
C ARG A 66 -10.48 15.76 6.26
N GLY A 67 -9.42 15.07 5.83
CA GLY A 67 -9.12 13.69 6.23
C GLY A 67 -10.17 12.65 5.81
N GLY A 68 -10.89 12.90 4.72
CA GLY A 68 -11.85 11.95 4.16
C GLY A 68 -11.16 10.67 3.71
N LEU A 69 -11.80 9.53 3.97
CA LEU A 69 -11.26 8.21 3.61
C LEU A 69 -10.95 8.13 2.11
N SER A 70 -11.89 8.57 1.25
CA SER A 70 -11.76 8.48 -0.20
C SER A 70 -10.56 9.26 -0.73
N GLU A 71 -10.36 10.49 -0.25
CA GLU A 71 -9.26 11.37 -0.67
C GLU A 71 -7.90 10.87 -0.16
N CYS A 72 -7.82 10.49 1.13
CA CYS A 72 -6.59 9.95 1.69
C CYS A 72 -6.20 8.64 1.02
N ARG A 73 -7.17 7.77 0.72
CA ARG A 73 -6.95 6.52 -0.02
C ARG A 73 -6.49 6.79 -1.45
N LEU A 74 -7.17 7.67 -2.19
CA LEU A 74 -6.78 8.02 -3.56
C LEU A 74 -5.36 8.61 -3.60
N ARG A 75 -5.02 9.54 -2.70
CA ARG A 75 -3.66 10.09 -2.59
C ARG A 75 -2.65 8.99 -2.31
N TYR A 76 -2.94 8.08 -1.37
CA TYR A 76 -2.08 6.96 -1.05
C TYR A 76 -1.83 6.05 -2.25
N GLU A 77 -2.89 5.63 -2.94
CA GLU A 77 -2.82 4.73 -4.09
C GLU A 77 -2.06 5.35 -5.28
N LEU A 78 -2.24 6.65 -5.53
CA LEU A 78 -1.47 7.38 -6.55
C LEU A 78 0.00 7.51 -6.17
N THR A 79 0.30 7.79 -4.89
CA THR A 79 1.69 7.85 -4.38
C THR A 79 2.37 6.48 -4.50
N LEU A 80 1.70 5.42 -4.07
CA LEU A 80 2.16 4.04 -4.18
C LEU A 80 2.43 3.66 -5.65
N THR A 81 1.54 4.04 -6.57
CA THR A 81 1.73 3.79 -8.00
C THR A 81 2.95 4.52 -8.55
N ALA A 82 3.09 5.82 -8.26
CA ALA A 82 4.24 6.61 -8.69
C ALA A 82 5.55 6.05 -8.13
N MET A 83 5.56 5.64 -6.85
CA MET A 83 6.70 5.00 -6.20
C MET A 83 7.07 3.67 -6.88
N ALA A 84 6.10 2.81 -7.18
CA ALA A 84 6.32 1.54 -7.86
C ALA A 84 6.86 1.71 -9.28
N LEU A 85 6.61 2.86 -9.91
CA LEU A 85 7.19 3.28 -11.20
C LEU A 85 8.53 4.02 -11.05
N GLY A 86 9.09 4.10 -9.84
CA GLY A 86 10.42 4.66 -9.56
C GLY A 86 10.47 6.18 -9.37
N ASN A 87 9.35 6.84 -9.03
CA ASN A 87 9.37 8.27 -8.73
C ASN A 87 9.98 8.56 -7.34
N ASP A 88 11.04 9.36 -7.28
CA ASP A 88 11.74 9.70 -6.04
C ASP A 88 10.94 10.59 -5.09
N GLU A 89 10.11 11.49 -5.62
CA GLU A 89 9.22 12.30 -4.78
C GLU A 89 8.18 11.42 -4.08
N ALA A 90 7.58 10.49 -4.83
CA ALA A 90 6.64 9.51 -4.30
C ALA A 90 7.30 8.61 -3.23
N ALA A 91 8.55 8.19 -3.47
CA ALA A 91 9.33 7.43 -2.49
C ALA A 91 9.50 8.19 -1.16
N ARG A 92 9.72 9.52 -1.19
CA ARG A 92 9.79 10.36 0.02
C ARG A 92 8.41 10.64 0.63
N ALA A 93 7.35 10.61 -0.16
CA ALA A 93 6.01 10.94 0.28
C ALA A 93 5.22 9.74 0.84
N ILE A 94 5.64 8.50 0.57
CA ILE A 94 4.84 7.28 0.86
C ILE A 94 4.52 7.10 2.35
N ALA A 95 5.48 7.34 3.25
CA ALA A 95 5.23 7.24 4.69
C ALA A 95 4.17 8.26 5.14
N SER A 96 4.18 9.46 4.55
CA SER A 96 3.20 10.49 4.87
C SER A 96 1.82 10.21 4.32
N SER A 97 1.72 9.71 3.08
CA SER A 97 0.41 9.33 2.54
C SER A 97 -0.16 8.11 3.25
N TRP A 98 0.69 7.20 3.72
CA TRP A 98 0.30 6.06 4.55
C TRP A 98 -0.27 6.49 5.90
N ASP A 99 0.42 7.32 6.67
CA ASP A 99 -0.09 7.82 7.96
C ASP A 99 -1.46 8.52 7.79
N GLN A 100 -1.64 9.29 6.72
CA GLN A 100 -2.91 9.94 6.41
C GLN A 100 -4.02 8.93 6.10
N PHE A 101 -3.71 7.89 5.33
CA PHE A 101 -4.65 6.81 5.06
C PHE A 101 -5.02 6.05 6.35
N LEU A 102 -4.04 5.70 7.19
CA LEU A 102 -4.32 5.05 8.48
C LEU A 102 -5.26 5.90 9.35
N MET A 103 -4.96 7.19 9.50
CA MET A 103 -5.81 8.11 10.28
C MET A 103 -7.22 8.27 9.71
N SER A 104 -7.39 8.23 8.38
CA SER A 104 -8.72 8.33 7.75
C SER A 104 -9.57 7.08 8.01
N THR A 105 -8.93 5.93 8.28
CA THR A 105 -9.59 4.70 8.77
C THR A 105 -9.75 4.66 10.29
N GLY A 106 -9.36 5.72 11.00
CA GLY A 106 -9.42 5.80 12.48
C GLY A 106 -8.25 5.13 13.20
N ARG A 107 -7.19 4.73 12.47
CA ARG A 107 -6.00 4.07 13.01
C ARG A 107 -4.90 5.07 13.33
N ARG A 108 -3.97 4.65 14.17
CA ARG A 108 -2.80 5.45 14.58
C ARG A 108 -1.87 5.71 13.40
N GLN A 109 -1.13 6.81 13.48
CA GLN A 109 0.01 7.02 12.62
C GLN A 109 1.08 5.98 12.94
N HIS A 110 1.83 5.54 11.95
CA HIS A 110 2.96 4.65 12.16
C HIS A 110 4.29 5.43 12.11
N PHE A 111 4.36 6.50 11.33
CA PHE A 111 5.61 7.23 11.10
C PHE A 111 5.65 8.63 11.73
N GLY A 112 4.56 9.10 12.35
CA GLY A 112 4.50 10.42 12.99
C GLY A 112 4.73 11.58 12.00
N THR A 113 4.33 11.38 10.74
CA THR A 113 4.56 12.38 9.68
C THR A 113 3.58 13.55 9.77
N GLN A 114 2.44 13.35 10.43
CA GLN A 114 1.39 14.38 10.59
C GLN A 114 1.58 15.12 11.92
N LYS A 115 2.78 15.68 12.13
CA LYS A 115 3.23 16.34 13.38
C LYS A 115 2.27 17.40 13.90
N ALA A 116 1.62 18.15 13.00
CA ALA A 116 0.66 19.18 13.37
C ALA A 116 -0.57 18.64 14.14
N LEU A 117 -0.82 17.32 14.08
CA LEU A 117 -1.97 16.66 14.68
C LEU A 117 -1.63 15.89 15.96
N GLU A 118 -0.35 15.60 16.24
CA GLU A 118 0.07 14.76 17.38
C GLU A 118 -0.36 15.31 18.75
N GLY A 119 -0.56 16.63 18.87
CA GLY A 119 -1.05 17.28 20.10
C GLY A 119 -2.56 17.17 20.32
N LEU A 120 -3.32 16.63 19.37
CA LEU A 120 -4.76 16.45 19.49
C LEU A 120 -5.11 15.17 20.25
N GLN A 121 -6.22 15.18 20.98
CA GLN A 121 -6.56 14.13 21.94
C GLN A 121 -6.98 12.79 21.32
N ALA A 122 -7.44 12.77 20.06
CA ALA A 122 -7.98 11.55 19.47
C ALA A 122 -6.89 10.50 19.23
N ASP A 123 -7.21 9.23 19.52
CA ASP A 123 -6.22 8.14 19.51
C ASP A 123 -5.53 7.95 18.16
N LYS A 124 -6.26 8.16 17.05
CA LYS A 124 -5.73 8.10 15.68
C LYS A 124 -4.54 9.05 15.41
N TYR A 125 -4.41 10.13 16.16
CA TYR A 125 -3.31 11.08 15.99
C TYR A 125 -2.03 10.65 16.70
N LYS A 126 -2.09 9.65 17.59
CA LYS A 126 -0.91 9.10 18.26
C LYS A 126 -0.09 8.24 17.30
N VAL A 127 1.18 8.07 17.64
CA VAL A 127 2.13 7.23 16.89
C VAL A 127 2.18 5.82 17.49
N GLN A 128 1.99 4.82 16.64
CA GLN A 128 2.28 3.41 16.88
C GLN A 128 3.44 3.02 15.95
N ALA A 129 4.66 3.34 16.39
CA ALA A 129 5.83 3.20 15.54
C ALA A 129 6.09 1.72 15.17
N PRO A 130 6.36 1.41 13.89
CA PRO A 130 6.78 0.07 13.51
C PRO A 130 8.22 -0.19 13.99
N VAL A 131 8.72 -1.40 13.76
CA VAL A 131 10.11 -1.76 14.07
C VAL A 131 11.11 -0.82 13.38
N THR A 132 12.26 -0.57 14.01
CA THR A 132 13.24 0.44 13.56
C THR A 132 13.70 0.24 12.13
N CYS A 133 13.95 -1.01 11.70
CA CYS A 133 14.35 -1.31 10.33
C CYS A 133 13.32 -0.86 9.28
N VAL A 134 12.01 -0.94 9.59
CA VAL A 134 10.94 -0.45 8.71
C VAL A 134 10.91 1.08 8.69
N GLN A 135 11.04 1.72 9.86
CA GLN A 135 11.11 3.18 9.96
C GLN A 135 12.27 3.76 9.15
N THR A 136 13.46 3.15 9.22
CA THR A 136 14.65 3.61 8.50
C THR A 136 14.41 3.69 7.00
N VAL A 137 13.80 2.66 6.41
CA VAL A 137 13.55 2.63 4.96
C VAL A 137 12.43 3.59 4.56
N LEU A 138 11.30 3.58 5.27
CA LEU A 138 10.13 4.36 4.87
C LEU A 138 10.29 5.87 5.11
N LEU A 139 11.07 6.28 6.10
CA LEU A 139 11.36 7.69 6.36
C LEU A 139 12.56 8.21 5.57
N ASN A 140 13.54 7.37 5.24
CA ASN A 140 14.80 7.78 4.61
C ASN A 140 15.24 6.81 3.49
N PRO A 141 14.44 6.63 2.42
CA PRO A 141 14.67 5.59 1.41
C PRO A 141 16.00 5.74 0.67
N GLU A 142 16.45 6.97 0.39
CA GLU A 142 17.72 7.23 -0.28
C GLU A 142 18.92 6.78 0.55
N GLU A 143 18.90 7.03 1.86
CA GLU A 143 19.97 6.60 2.76
C GLU A 143 19.93 5.09 2.98
N ALA A 144 18.73 4.52 3.15
CA ALA A 144 18.54 3.08 3.23
C ALA A 144 19.11 2.37 1.99
N ARG A 145 18.85 2.86 0.76
CA ARG A 145 19.43 2.29 -0.47
C ARG A 145 20.97 2.27 -0.46
N LYS A 146 21.61 3.29 0.12
CA LYS A 146 23.08 3.30 0.25
C LYS A 146 23.57 2.28 1.26
N LEU A 147 22.90 2.19 2.41
CA LEU A 147 23.26 1.26 3.49
C LEU A 147 23.20 -0.20 3.05
N VAL A 148 22.23 -0.56 2.22
CA VAL A 148 21.97 -1.95 1.84
C VAL A 148 22.72 -2.42 0.61
N LYS A 149 23.39 -1.52 -0.12
CA LYS A 149 23.97 -1.78 -1.46
C LYS A 149 24.90 -3.01 -1.52
N ASN A 150 25.58 -3.32 -0.42
CA ASN A 150 26.54 -4.44 -0.33
C ASN A 150 26.15 -5.46 0.74
N LEU A 151 24.92 -5.44 1.22
CA LEU A 151 24.45 -6.43 2.19
C LEU A 151 23.94 -7.67 1.45
N GLU A 152 24.27 -8.82 2.00
CA GLU A 152 23.70 -10.09 1.56
C GLU A 152 22.42 -10.39 2.36
N GLY A 153 21.51 -11.14 1.74
CA GLY A 153 20.25 -11.52 2.37
C GLY A 153 20.44 -12.49 3.53
N ASN A 154 19.43 -12.59 4.38
CA ASN A 154 19.45 -13.37 5.60
C ASN A 154 19.09 -14.85 5.34
N ASP A 155 20.06 -15.75 5.52
CA ASP A 155 19.85 -17.18 5.27
C ASP A 155 18.82 -17.84 6.20
N GLU A 156 18.67 -17.34 7.43
CA GLU A 156 17.62 -17.83 8.33
C GLU A 156 16.24 -17.44 7.81
N LEU A 157 16.07 -16.19 7.37
CA LEU A 157 14.81 -15.73 6.81
C LEU A 157 14.44 -16.50 5.54
N ARG A 158 15.43 -16.75 4.67
CA ARG A 158 15.23 -17.57 3.46
C ARG A 158 14.69 -18.96 3.81
N ARG A 159 15.25 -19.62 4.83
CA ARG A 159 14.75 -20.92 5.31
C ARG A 159 13.32 -20.83 5.84
N LEU A 160 12.98 -19.80 6.62
CA LEU A 160 11.61 -19.59 7.11
C LEU A 160 10.61 -19.44 5.96
N VAL A 161 10.98 -18.72 4.89
CA VAL A 161 10.14 -18.60 3.69
C VAL A 161 10.02 -19.91 2.93
N GLU A 162 11.11 -20.66 2.75
CA GLU A 162 11.06 -21.97 2.10
C GLU A 162 10.12 -22.93 2.83
N GLU A 163 10.20 -22.97 4.17
CA GLU A 163 9.31 -23.74 5.02
C GLU A 163 7.84 -23.28 4.91
N ASP A 164 7.62 -21.96 4.95
CA ASP A 164 6.31 -21.33 4.78
C ASP A 164 5.67 -21.71 3.42
N GLN A 165 6.43 -21.57 2.34
CA GLN A 165 5.95 -21.81 0.98
C GLN A 165 5.77 -23.30 0.66
N LYS A 166 6.60 -24.18 1.24
CA LYS A 166 6.50 -25.63 1.02
C LYS A 166 5.13 -26.17 1.45
N VAL A 167 4.59 -25.70 2.56
CA VAL A 167 3.27 -26.14 3.05
C VAL A 167 2.14 -25.71 2.10
N ARG A 168 2.34 -24.62 1.35
CA ARG A 168 1.34 -23.98 0.46
C ARG A 168 1.27 -24.60 -0.93
N GLN A 169 2.17 -25.54 -1.24
CA GLN A 169 2.18 -26.27 -2.51
C GLN A 169 1.22 -27.47 -2.54
N GLY A 170 0.67 -27.87 -1.39
CA GLY A 170 -0.28 -28.97 -1.30
C GLY A 170 -1.73 -28.58 -1.61
N ASP A 171 -2.57 -29.56 -1.89
CA ASP A 171 -4.02 -29.38 -1.99
C ASP A 171 -4.63 -29.31 -0.58
N TRP A 172 -4.88 -28.09 -0.11
CA TRP A 172 -5.41 -27.84 1.24
C TRP A 172 -6.85 -28.33 1.42
N SER A 173 -7.59 -28.63 0.33
CA SER A 173 -8.95 -29.18 0.43
C SER A 173 -8.98 -30.60 1.01
N LYS A 174 -7.83 -31.28 1.04
CA LYS A 174 -7.67 -32.65 1.56
C LYS A 174 -7.16 -32.72 3.00
N LEU A 175 -6.84 -31.57 3.61
CA LEU A 175 -6.25 -31.54 4.95
C LEU A 175 -7.32 -31.74 6.03
N THR A 176 -6.98 -32.49 7.08
CA THR A 176 -7.83 -32.61 8.27
C THR A 176 -7.77 -31.33 9.11
N GLN A 177 -8.73 -31.15 10.00
CA GLN A 177 -8.74 -30.02 10.93
C GLN A 177 -7.47 -29.97 11.79
N GLU A 178 -6.97 -31.12 12.24
CA GLU A 178 -5.74 -31.23 13.02
C GLU A 178 -4.52 -30.77 12.22
N GLN A 179 -4.45 -31.11 10.93
CA GLN A 179 -3.38 -30.65 10.04
C GLN A 179 -3.45 -29.13 9.82
N LEU A 180 -4.65 -28.58 9.62
CA LEU A 180 -4.84 -27.13 9.50
C LEU A 180 -4.42 -26.39 10.79
N ILE A 181 -4.75 -26.94 11.96
CA ILE A 181 -4.31 -26.39 13.26
C ILE A 181 -2.78 -26.46 13.39
N ALA A 182 -2.16 -27.55 12.97
CA ALA A 182 -0.70 -27.69 13.00
C ALA A 182 -0.02 -26.63 12.12
N ILE A 183 -0.50 -26.45 10.87
CA ILE A 183 -0.01 -25.42 9.96
C ILE A 183 -0.16 -24.02 10.56
N SER A 184 -1.31 -23.72 11.16
CA SER A 184 -1.56 -22.43 11.81
C SER A 184 -0.57 -22.16 12.96
N ARG A 185 -0.27 -23.17 13.78
CA ARG A 185 0.73 -23.05 14.86
C ARG A 185 2.14 -22.81 14.32
N GLU A 186 2.50 -23.43 13.21
CA GLU A 186 3.79 -23.21 12.55
C GLU A 186 3.89 -21.81 11.92
N ASP A 187 2.80 -21.34 11.32
CA ASP A 187 2.66 -19.97 10.81
C ASP A 187 2.86 -18.94 11.94
N ASP A 188 2.26 -19.18 13.11
CA ASP A 188 2.47 -18.36 14.31
C ASP A 188 3.93 -18.38 14.78
N ALA A 189 4.57 -19.56 14.80
CA ALA A 189 5.97 -19.70 15.20
C ALA A 189 6.93 -18.96 14.25
N ARG A 190 6.71 -19.06 12.92
CA ARG A 190 7.47 -18.33 11.91
C ARG A 190 7.29 -16.82 12.07
N ARG A 191 6.07 -16.33 12.26
CA ARG A 191 5.81 -14.90 12.52
C ARG A 191 6.48 -14.42 13.81
N ALA A 192 6.42 -15.20 14.88
CA ALA A 192 7.08 -14.86 16.14
C ALA A 192 8.60 -14.73 15.94
N ARG A 193 9.22 -15.69 15.24
CA ARG A 193 10.65 -15.63 14.93
C ARG A 193 11.01 -14.43 14.05
N LEU A 194 10.22 -14.18 13.02
CA LEU A 194 10.39 -13.02 12.14
C LEU A 194 10.33 -11.70 12.92
N ARG A 195 9.38 -11.55 13.84
CA ARG A 195 9.26 -10.36 14.69
C ARG A 195 10.52 -10.14 15.55
N SER A 196 11.14 -11.21 16.06
CA SER A 196 12.44 -11.10 16.75
C SER A 196 13.55 -10.65 15.80
N MET A 197 13.61 -11.17 14.57
CA MET A 197 14.62 -10.76 13.58
C MET A 197 14.47 -9.29 13.16
N LEU A 198 13.23 -8.82 13.02
CA LEU A 198 12.90 -7.42 12.75
C LEU A 198 13.35 -6.49 13.90
N ALA A 199 13.12 -6.89 15.15
CA ALA A 199 13.53 -6.15 16.34
C ALA A 199 15.07 -6.06 16.47
N ASP A 200 15.78 -7.12 16.07
CA ASP A 200 17.25 -7.18 16.06
C ASP A 200 17.88 -6.47 14.84
N ILE A 201 17.09 -5.89 13.93
CA ILE A 201 17.56 -5.23 12.69
C ILE A 201 18.38 -6.20 11.81
N LYS A 202 17.98 -7.48 11.76
CA LYS A 202 18.63 -8.52 10.93
C LYS A 202 18.08 -8.62 9.49
N ILE A 203 17.14 -7.75 9.15
CA ILE A 203 16.38 -7.72 7.89
C ILE A 203 16.63 -6.34 7.29
N MET A 204 17.35 -6.30 6.17
CA MET A 204 17.83 -5.04 5.62
C MET A 204 17.80 -4.97 4.09
N THR A 205 17.92 -6.09 3.37
CA THR A 205 17.90 -6.07 1.90
C THR A 205 16.47 -6.04 1.36
N ALA A 206 16.30 -5.61 0.10
CA ALA A 206 15.00 -5.65 -0.57
C ALA A 206 14.38 -7.06 -0.55
N GLN A 207 15.22 -8.10 -0.72
CA GLN A 207 14.79 -9.49 -0.64
C GLN A 207 14.37 -9.88 0.78
N ASP A 208 15.10 -9.46 1.81
CA ASP A 208 14.69 -9.74 3.20
C ASP A 208 13.32 -9.13 3.52
N TYR A 209 13.09 -7.88 3.09
CA TYR A 209 11.78 -7.25 3.31
C TYR A 209 10.65 -7.94 2.54
N GLN A 210 10.92 -8.41 1.32
CA GLN A 210 9.97 -9.22 0.55
C GLN A 210 9.65 -10.53 1.24
N ASP A 211 10.67 -11.25 1.68
CA ASP A 211 10.55 -12.53 2.37
C ASP A 211 9.78 -12.37 3.69
N ALA A 212 10.07 -11.31 4.44
CA ALA A 212 9.34 -10.93 5.64
C ALA A 212 7.86 -10.60 5.35
N ALA A 213 7.59 -9.82 4.30
CA ALA A 213 6.23 -9.48 3.89
C ALA A 213 5.43 -10.72 3.49
N LEU A 214 6.07 -11.70 2.83
CA LEU A 214 5.46 -12.94 2.41
C LEU A 214 5.02 -13.80 3.62
N ILE A 215 5.82 -13.89 4.67
CA ILE A 215 5.44 -14.58 5.91
C ILE A 215 4.32 -13.81 6.63
N MET A 216 4.44 -12.47 6.74
CA MET A 216 3.48 -11.65 7.48
C MET A 216 2.09 -11.60 6.83
N GLN A 217 2.00 -11.68 5.49
CA GLN A 217 0.68 -11.67 4.81
C GLN A 217 -0.18 -12.89 5.11
N HIS A 218 0.37 -13.93 5.76
CA HIS A 218 -0.36 -15.10 6.24
C HIS A 218 -0.80 -15.00 7.71
N GLY A 219 -0.67 -13.81 8.31
CA GLY A 219 -1.27 -13.51 9.60
C GLY A 219 -2.80 -13.54 9.58
N CYS A 220 -3.39 -13.26 10.73
CA CYS A 220 -4.84 -13.33 10.93
C CYS A 220 -5.42 -12.04 11.51
N TRP A 221 -4.57 -11.04 11.77
CA TRP A 221 -4.98 -9.76 12.34
C TRP A 221 -4.60 -8.60 11.42
N TRP A 222 -5.32 -7.48 11.56
CA TRP A 222 -5.02 -6.27 10.82
C TRP A 222 -3.55 -5.84 10.95
N ASP A 223 -2.98 -5.91 12.15
CA ASP A 223 -1.58 -5.54 12.42
C ASP A 223 -0.59 -6.43 11.66
N ASP A 224 -0.94 -7.69 11.37
CA ASP A 224 -0.10 -8.57 10.57
C ASP A 224 -0.09 -8.14 9.10
N PHE A 225 -1.26 -7.83 8.53
CA PHE A 225 -1.39 -7.38 7.15
C PHE A 225 -0.81 -5.98 6.93
N ALA A 226 -1.00 -5.08 7.90
CA ALA A 226 -0.39 -3.74 7.86
C ALA A 226 1.14 -3.84 7.91
N LEU A 227 1.71 -4.68 8.79
CA LEU A 227 3.15 -4.92 8.81
C LEU A 227 3.63 -5.58 7.51
N ALA A 228 2.90 -6.57 6.97
CA ALA A 228 3.21 -7.17 5.68
C ALA A 228 3.27 -6.11 4.56
N HIS A 229 2.34 -5.15 4.60
CA HIS A 229 2.28 -4.07 3.65
C HIS A 229 3.48 -3.14 3.77
N GLU A 230 3.83 -2.71 4.97
CA GLU A 230 4.99 -1.84 5.22
C GLU A 230 6.31 -2.51 4.84
N LEU A 231 6.46 -3.81 5.10
CA LEU A 231 7.60 -4.59 4.66
C LEU A 231 7.66 -4.64 3.12
N ALA A 232 6.53 -4.83 2.44
CA ALA A 232 6.49 -4.80 0.97
C ALA A 232 6.78 -3.40 0.40
N LEU A 233 6.37 -2.32 1.08
CA LEU A 233 6.76 -0.96 0.73
C LEU A 233 8.28 -0.77 0.88
N CYS A 234 8.88 -1.27 1.96
CA CYS A 234 10.34 -1.25 2.13
C CYS A 234 11.05 -1.97 0.98
N ALA A 235 10.60 -3.18 0.63
CA ALA A 235 11.13 -3.94 -0.49
C ALA A 235 11.02 -3.14 -1.81
N THR A 236 9.88 -2.48 -2.05
CA THR A 236 9.63 -1.66 -3.25
C THR A 236 10.52 -0.41 -3.30
N LEU A 237 10.74 0.25 -2.15
CA LEU A 237 11.59 1.44 -2.05
C LEU A 237 13.08 1.15 -2.30
N LEU A 238 13.53 -0.06 -1.91
CA LEU A 238 14.88 -0.53 -2.13
C LEU A 238 15.06 -1.08 -3.56
N ASP A 239 14.07 -1.84 -4.06
CA ASP A 239 14.00 -2.32 -5.43
C ASP A 239 12.54 -2.48 -5.90
N PRO A 240 12.05 -1.60 -6.80
CA PRO A 240 10.69 -1.68 -7.32
C PRO A 240 10.35 -2.98 -8.06
N ALA A 241 11.34 -3.74 -8.55
CA ALA A 241 11.13 -5.04 -9.20
C ALA A 241 10.75 -6.16 -8.22
N ILE A 242 11.12 -5.99 -6.96
CA ILE A 242 10.93 -6.99 -5.90
C ILE A 242 9.56 -6.76 -5.24
N GLY A 243 9.40 -5.69 -4.46
CA GLY A 243 8.30 -5.60 -3.48
C GLY A 243 6.89 -5.31 -4.01
N ARG A 244 6.75 -4.76 -5.23
CA ARG A 244 5.48 -4.14 -5.70
C ARG A 244 4.28 -5.09 -5.73
N GLN A 245 4.51 -6.37 -6.02
CA GLN A 245 3.41 -7.36 -6.07
C GLN A 245 2.89 -7.69 -4.67
N LEU A 246 3.80 -7.86 -3.71
CA LEU A 246 3.44 -8.07 -2.31
C LEU A 246 2.78 -6.84 -1.72
N ALA A 247 3.14 -5.63 -2.16
CA ALA A 247 2.45 -4.42 -1.74
C ALA A 247 0.97 -4.46 -2.14
N ALA A 248 0.63 -4.87 -3.38
CA ALA A 248 -0.76 -5.08 -3.79
C ALA A 248 -1.49 -6.16 -2.97
N LEU A 249 -0.86 -7.33 -2.79
CA LEU A 249 -1.44 -8.49 -2.09
C LEU A 249 -1.73 -8.21 -0.62
N SER A 250 -0.81 -7.54 0.08
CA SER A 250 -0.96 -7.17 1.49
C SER A 250 -1.95 -6.02 1.67
N TYR A 251 -1.99 -5.07 0.72
CA TYR A 251 -2.94 -3.95 0.75
C TYR A 251 -4.39 -4.43 0.68
N ASP A 252 -4.72 -5.28 -0.30
CA ASP A 252 -6.08 -5.80 -0.43
C ASP A 252 -6.48 -6.66 0.79
N ARG A 253 -5.57 -7.50 1.32
CA ARG A 253 -5.85 -8.27 2.56
C ARG A 253 -6.16 -7.38 3.74
N MET A 254 -5.36 -6.33 3.92
CA MET A 254 -5.56 -5.38 5.00
C MET A 254 -6.89 -4.63 4.85
N LEU A 255 -7.26 -4.24 3.63
CA LEU A 255 -8.53 -3.59 3.34
C LEU A 255 -9.71 -4.51 3.63
N GLU A 256 -9.70 -5.74 3.13
CA GLU A 256 -10.77 -6.71 3.36
C GLU A 256 -10.94 -7.03 4.84
N TYR A 257 -9.83 -7.23 5.57
CA TYR A 257 -9.89 -7.40 7.01
C TYR A 257 -10.49 -6.18 7.73
N GLY A 258 -10.23 -4.97 7.22
CA GLY A 258 -10.81 -3.72 7.71
C GLY A 258 -12.29 -3.52 7.34
N GLY A 259 -12.90 -4.43 6.58
CA GLY A 259 -14.27 -4.32 6.09
C GLY A 259 -14.42 -3.45 4.83
N TYR A 260 -13.31 -3.15 4.15
CA TYR A 260 -13.31 -2.42 2.88
C TYR A 260 -13.21 -3.38 1.70
N LEU A 261 -13.74 -2.97 0.56
CA LEU A 261 -13.51 -3.69 -0.70
C LEU A 261 -12.05 -3.61 -1.09
N GLN A 262 -11.52 -4.71 -1.64
CA GLN A 262 -10.19 -4.71 -2.26
C GLN A 262 -10.15 -3.78 -3.49
N ARG A 263 -8.95 -3.37 -3.87
CA ARG A 263 -8.71 -2.33 -4.89
C ARG A 263 -8.03 -2.92 -6.11
N VAL A 264 -7.04 -3.79 -5.87
CA VAL A 264 -6.19 -4.31 -6.93
C VAL A 264 -6.81 -5.54 -7.58
N GLY A 265 -7.47 -6.41 -6.82
CA GLY A 265 -8.08 -7.65 -7.32
C GLY A 265 -7.21 -8.87 -7.04
N THR A 266 -6.68 -8.98 -5.82
CA THR A 266 -5.78 -10.07 -5.41
C THR A 266 -6.43 -11.11 -4.50
N GLN A 267 -7.58 -10.81 -3.89
CA GLN A 267 -8.20 -11.68 -2.88
C GLN A 267 -9.41 -12.45 -3.43
N TYR A 268 -9.59 -13.66 -2.91
CA TYR A 268 -10.62 -14.59 -3.33
C TYR A 268 -11.38 -15.10 -2.10
N HIS A 269 -12.71 -15.13 -2.18
CA HIS A 269 -13.56 -15.84 -1.23
C HIS A 269 -13.80 -17.26 -1.74
N GLY A 270 -13.07 -18.21 -1.16
CA GLY A 270 -12.94 -19.55 -1.73
C GLY A 270 -12.24 -19.46 -3.09
N ARG A 271 -13.00 -19.67 -4.16
CA ARG A 271 -12.47 -19.66 -5.53
C ARG A 271 -12.91 -18.45 -6.34
N THR A 272 -13.79 -17.63 -5.79
CA THR A 272 -14.38 -16.48 -6.49
C THR A 272 -13.65 -15.23 -6.09
N LEU A 273 -13.25 -14.41 -7.07
CA LEU A 273 -12.64 -13.11 -6.82
C LEU A 273 -13.60 -12.28 -5.96
N ALA A 274 -13.11 -11.78 -4.83
CA ALA A 274 -13.91 -10.90 -3.98
C ALA A 274 -14.18 -9.57 -4.69
N GLU A 275 -15.18 -8.82 -4.22
CA GLU A 275 -15.64 -7.61 -4.90
C GLU A 275 -14.54 -6.54 -4.89
N VAL A 276 -14.34 -5.90 -6.06
CA VAL A 276 -13.28 -4.92 -6.28
C VAL A 276 -13.88 -3.52 -6.43
N ASP A 277 -13.55 -2.61 -5.53
CA ASP A 277 -13.78 -1.18 -5.71
C ASP A 277 -12.68 -0.63 -6.63
N SER A 278 -13.02 -0.47 -7.92
CA SER A 278 -12.10 0.06 -8.94
C SER A 278 -12.21 1.56 -9.15
N VAL A 279 -13.09 2.25 -8.40
CA VAL A 279 -13.27 3.71 -8.55
C VAL A 279 -11.97 4.42 -8.16
N GLY A 280 -11.35 5.09 -9.12
CA GLY A 280 -10.04 5.72 -8.93
C GLY A 280 -8.86 4.74 -8.84
N PHE A 281 -9.03 3.50 -9.30
CA PHE A 281 -7.96 2.50 -9.38
C PHE A 281 -7.98 1.76 -10.73
N ASN A 282 -7.20 2.25 -11.68
CA ASN A 282 -7.19 1.80 -13.08
C ASN A 282 -6.19 0.67 -13.34
N ASP A 283 -6.16 0.18 -14.59
CA ASP A 283 -5.29 -0.93 -14.98
C ASP A 283 -3.82 -0.52 -15.15
N THR A 284 -3.52 0.76 -15.42
CA THR A 284 -2.14 1.24 -15.37
C THR A 284 -1.58 1.13 -13.94
N MET A 285 -2.38 1.46 -12.92
CA MET A 285 -2.01 1.28 -11.49
C MET A 285 -1.83 -0.20 -11.14
N ARG A 286 -2.72 -1.09 -11.62
CA ARG A 286 -2.54 -2.55 -11.44
C ARG A 286 -1.22 -3.04 -12.02
N LYS A 287 -0.89 -2.63 -13.25
CA LYS A 287 0.36 -2.98 -13.93
C LYS A 287 1.59 -2.44 -13.19
N ALA A 288 1.52 -1.21 -12.68
CA ALA A 288 2.59 -0.62 -11.87
C ALA A 288 2.87 -1.44 -10.61
N LEU A 289 1.87 -2.12 -10.05
CA LEU A 289 2.02 -3.06 -8.93
C LEU A 289 2.30 -4.51 -9.37
N GLY A 290 2.65 -4.73 -10.63
CA GLY A 290 2.94 -6.06 -11.17
C GLY A 290 1.72 -6.97 -11.29
N ARG A 291 0.51 -6.42 -11.36
CA ARG A 291 -0.74 -7.16 -11.52
C ARG A 291 -1.30 -7.00 -12.93
N LYS A 292 -2.09 -7.98 -13.36
CA LYS A 292 -2.82 -7.93 -14.64
C LYS A 292 -3.93 -6.88 -14.58
N PRO A 293 -4.36 -6.34 -15.74
CA PRO A 293 -5.63 -5.63 -15.87
C PRO A 293 -6.79 -6.39 -15.21
N LEU A 294 -7.75 -5.68 -14.62
CA LEU A 294 -8.85 -6.32 -13.88
C LEU A 294 -9.66 -7.25 -14.79
N GLY A 295 -9.84 -6.88 -16.07
CA GLY A 295 -10.53 -7.71 -17.05
C GLY A 295 -9.83 -9.03 -17.38
N GLU A 296 -8.55 -9.17 -17.05
CA GLU A 296 -7.73 -10.37 -17.26
C GLU A 296 -7.54 -11.20 -15.98
N VAL A 297 -8.05 -10.72 -14.84
CA VAL A 297 -8.04 -11.48 -13.59
C VAL A 297 -9.12 -12.56 -13.66
N GLU A 298 -8.74 -13.81 -13.35
CA GLU A 298 -9.69 -14.92 -13.28
C GLU A 298 -10.74 -14.64 -12.20
N LYS A 299 -12.00 -14.47 -12.60
CA LYS A 299 -13.10 -14.25 -11.66
C LYS A 299 -13.40 -15.47 -10.79
N VAL A 300 -13.11 -16.65 -11.33
CA VAL A 300 -13.17 -17.92 -10.63
C VAL A 300 -11.90 -18.66 -10.96
N LEU A 301 -11.10 -19.01 -9.95
CA LEU A 301 -9.87 -19.78 -10.16
C LEU A 301 -10.24 -21.09 -10.87
N GLY A 302 -9.51 -21.47 -11.91
CA GLY A 302 -9.71 -22.74 -12.62
C GLY A 302 -9.46 -23.94 -11.71
N SER A 303 -10.25 -25.02 -11.84
CA SER A 303 -10.05 -26.28 -11.11
C SER A 303 -8.78 -26.97 -11.61
N GLY A 304 -7.63 -26.41 -11.23
CA GLY A 304 -6.33 -27.03 -11.40
C GLY A 304 -6.07 -28.09 -10.32
N PRO A 305 -5.30 -29.14 -10.66
CA PRO A 305 -5.14 -30.38 -9.88
C PRO A 305 -4.58 -30.19 -8.47
#